data_AF-A0A967D049-F1
#
_entry.id   AF-A0A967D049-F1
#
_cell.length_a   1.000
_cell.length_b   1.000
_cell.length_c   1.000
_cell.angle_alpha   90.00
_cell.angle_beta   90.00
_cell.angle_gamma   90.00
#
_symmetry.space_group_name_H-M   'P 1'
#
loop_
_entity.id
_entity.type
_entity.pdbx_description
1 polymer ?
#
loop_
_entity_poly.entity_id
_entity_poly.type
_entity_poly.pdbx_seq_one_letter_code
_entity_poly.pdbx_strand_id
1 'polypeptide(L)'
;GTLIGPVLGAGLIKYFENIFSKINSNLLHKWFSFLPDGLEDFVVTIIYPFIGKGWHLTLGLMFMGVIIFLPGGLVELGQRISRSFSKNKNDAAEHKPAE
;
A
#
# COMPACT_ATOMS: atom_id res chain seq x y z
N GLY A 1 23.62 3.03 -4.14
CA GLY A 1 22.23 3.12 -3.66
C GLY A 1 21.87 1.81 -2.99
N THR A 2 21.25 1.86 -1.82
CA THR A 2 20.77 0.65 -1.12
C THR A 2 19.67 -0.03 -1.94
N LEU A 3 19.80 -1.32 -2.20
CA LEU A 3 18.81 -2.13 -2.94
C LEU A 3 17.45 -2.21 -2.25
N ILE A 4 17.36 -1.75 -1.00
CA ILE A 4 16.16 -1.76 -0.15
C ILE A 4 14.99 -1.00 -0.80
N GLY A 5 15.23 0.17 -1.39
CA GLY A 5 14.18 0.98 -2.03
C GLY A 5 13.55 0.29 -3.25
N PRO A 6 14.36 -0.13 -4.25
CA PRO A 6 13.86 -0.89 -5.41
C PRO A 6 13.14 -2.19 -5.03
N VAL A 7 13.66 -2.93 -4.05
CA VAL A 7 13.07 -4.21 -3.61
C VAL A 7 11.75 -4.00 -2.87
N LEU A 8 11.65 -2.98 -2.00
CA LEU A 8 10.39 -2.61 -1.36
C LEU A 8 9.34 -2.20 -2.38
N GLY A 9 9.71 -1.34 -3.35
CA GLY A 9 8.80 -0.91 -4.42
C GLY A 9 8.28 -2.09 -5.23
N ALA A 10 9.17 -2.99 -5.67
CA ALA A 10 8.79 -4.18 -6.41
C ALA A 10 7.89 -5.12 -5.60
N GLY A 11 8.18 -5.31 -4.30
CA GLY A 11 7.35 -6.12 -3.41
C GLY A 11 5.95 -5.55 -3.19
N LEU A 12 5.86 -4.23 -3.02
CA LEU A 12 4.61 -3.51 -2.80
C LEU A 12 3.72 -3.57 -4.05
N ILE A 13 4.33 -3.39 -5.23
CA ILE A 13 3.65 -3.54 -6.53
C ILE A 13 3.15 -4.99 -6.72
N LYS A 14 3.97 -6.00 -6.40
CA LYS A 14 3.61 -7.43 -6.51
C LYS A 14 2.47 -7.83 -5.56
N TYR A 15 2.45 -7.28 -4.35
CA TYR A 15 1.40 -7.55 -3.39
C TYR A 15 0.06 -6.97 -3.87
N PHE A 16 0.08 -5.73 -4.33
CA PHE A 16 -1.13 -5.11 -4.87
C PHE A 16 -1.58 -5.73 -6.20
N GLU A 17 -0.66 -6.14 -7.08
CA GLU A 17 -0.96 -6.96 -8.27
C GLU A 17 -1.88 -8.13 -7.90
N ASN A 18 -1.48 -8.89 -6.89
CA ASN A 18 -2.19 -10.09 -6.46
C ASN A 18 -3.54 -9.80 -5.80
N ILE A 19 -3.76 -8.60 -5.25
CA ILE A 19 -5.06 -8.20 -4.68
C ILE A 19 -5.97 -7.71 -5.79
N PHE A 20 -5.54 -6.70 -6.55
CA PHE A 20 -6.40 -6.07 -7.55
C PHE A 20 -6.74 -7.03 -8.69
N SER A 21 -5.79 -7.86 -9.14
CA SER A 21 -6.07 -8.91 -10.15
C SER A 21 -7.10 -9.95 -9.71
N LYS A 22 -7.33 -10.11 -8.40
CA LYS A 22 -8.32 -11.05 -7.86
C LYS A 22 -9.69 -10.42 -7.65
N ILE A 23 -9.80 -9.10 -7.72
CA ILE A 23 -11.08 -8.42 -7.64
C ILE A 23 -11.81 -8.66 -8.97
N ASN A 24 -12.97 -9.33 -8.89
CA ASN A 24 -13.82 -9.66 -10.03
C ASN A 24 -15.11 -8.83 -10.02
N SER A 25 -15.88 -8.90 -11.11
CA SER A 25 -17.16 -8.20 -11.22
C SER A 25 -18.11 -8.58 -10.08
N ASN A 26 -18.16 -9.86 -9.70
CA ASN A 26 -19.02 -10.33 -8.61
C ASN A 26 -18.70 -9.68 -7.26
N LEU A 27 -17.43 -9.40 -6.95
CA LEU A 27 -17.04 -8.67 -5.74
C LEU A 27 -17.49 -7.21 -5.80
N LEU A 28 -17.38 -6.57 -6.97
CA LEU A 28 -17.86 -5.20 -7.18
C LEU A 28 -19.38 -5.11 -7.03
N HIS A 29 -20.12 -6.01 -7.67
CA HIS A 29 -21.58 -6.11 -7.49
C HIS A 29 -21.95 -6.29 -6.02
N LYS A 30 -21.20 -7.13 -5.29
CA LYS A 30 -21.42 -7.31 -3.85
C LYS A 30 -21.17 -6.04 -3.04
N TRP A 31 -20.13 -5.27 -3.35
CA TRP A 31 -19.82 -4.01 -2.67
C TRP A 31 -20.81 -2.90 -3.01
N PHE A 32 -21.35 -2.89 -4.22
CA PHE A 32 -22.31 -1.90 -4.70
C PHE A 32 -23.78 -2.35 -4.62
N SER A 33 -24.06 -3.54 -4.08
CA SER A 33 -25.41 -4.08 -3.85
C SER A 33 -26.33 -3.23 -2.96
N PHE A 34 -25.81 -2.16 -2.35
CA PHE A 34 -26.61 -1.17 -1.64
C PHE A 34 -27.26 -0.15 -2.59
N LEU A 35 -26.84 -0.10 -3.86
CA LEU A 35 -27.38 0.74 -4.91
C LEU A 35 -28.49 0.00 -5.68
N PRO A 36 -29.42 0.73 -6.32
CA PRO A 36 -30.37 0.12 -7.25
C PRO A 36 -29.65 -0.55 -8.43
N ASP A 37 -30.12 -1.72 -8.87
CA ASP A 37 -29.49 -2.58 -9.89
C ASP A 37 -28.95 -1.83 -11.12
N GLY A 38 -29.74 -0.90 -11.69
CA GLY A 38 -29.31 -0.15 -12.89
C GLY A 38 -28.16 0.83 -12.65
N LEU A 39 -28.03 1.37 -11.43
CA LEU A 39 -26.96 2.28 -11.05
C LEU A 39 -25.72 1.48 -10.61
N GLU A 40 -25.93 0.35 -9.94
CA GLU A 40 -24.88 -0.63 -9.65
C GLU A 40 -24.16 -1.06 -10.93
N ASP A 41 -24.89 -1.59 -11.92
CA ASP A 41 -24.32 -2.06 -13.19
C ASP A 41 -23.52 -0.97 -13.92
N PHE A 42 -24.02 0.26 -13.89
CA PHE A 42 -23.33 1.40 -14.49
C PHE A 42 -21.98 1.69 -13.81
N VAL A 43 -21.97 1.77 -12.48
CA VAL A 43 -20.75 2.02 -11.70
C VAL A 43 -19.76 0.87 -11.84
N VAL A 44 -20.23 -0.37 -11.78
CA VAL A 44 -19.38 -1.55 -11.95
C VAL A 44 -18.77 -1.59 -13.35
N THR A 45 -19.53 -1.26 -14.40
CA THR A 45 -19.03 -1.22 -15.78
C THR A 45 -17.92 -0.17 -15.96
N ILE A 46 -18.03 0.98 -15.30
CA ILE A 46 -17.00 2.04 -15.34
C ILE A 46 -15.76 1.62 -14.54
N ILE A 47 -15.92 1.03 -13.37
CA ILE A 47 -14.82 0.76 -12.42
C ILE A 47 -14.09 -0.57 -12.73
N TYR A 48 -14.80 -1.59 -13.21
CA TYR A 48 -14.25 -2.92 -13.47
C TYR A 48 -13.00 -2.93 -14.38
N PRO A 49 -12.94 -2.14 -15.48
CA PRO A 49 -11.74 -2.03 -16.31
C PRO A 49 -10.49 -1.60 -15.55
N PHE A 50 -10.63 -0.79 -14.49
CA PHE A 50 -9.53 -0.23 -13.71
C PHE A 50 -8.97 -1.15 -12.62
N ILE A 51 -9.74 -2.15 -12.22
CA ILE A 51 -9.39 -3.03 -11.10
C ILE A 51 -9.04 -4.45 -11.57
N GLY A 52 -9.71 -4.95 -12.60
CA GLY A 52 -9.40 -6.25 -13.20
C GLY A 52 -8.17 -6.17 -14.12
N LYS A 53 -8.40 -5.98 -15.43
CA LYS A 53 -7.31 -5.96 -16.43
C LYS A 53 -6.43 -4.70 -16.33
N GLY A 54 -6.99 -3.57 -15.91
CA GLY A 54 -6.31 -2.28 -15.81
C GLY A 54 -5.75 -1.95 -14.43
N TRP A 55 -5.56 -2.95 -13.56
CA TRP A 55 -5.09 -2.74 -12.18
C TRP A 55 -3.80 -1.91 -12.10
N HIS A 56 -2.91 -2.03 -13.08
CA HIS A 56 -1.68 -1.24 -13.19
C HIS A 56 -1.94 0.27 -13.28
N LEU A 57 -3.03 0.69 -13.94
CA LEU A 57 -3.37 2.10 -14.13
C LEU A 57 -3.84 2.72 -12.81
N THR A 58 -4.70 2.00 -12.09
CA THR A 58 -5.12 2.38 -10.72
C THR A 58 -3.92 2.40 -9.79
N LEU A 59 -3.05 1.40 -9.86
CA LEU A 59 -1.85 1.36 -9.04
C LEU A 59 -0.92 2.53 -9.31
N GLY A 60 -0.68 2.83 -10.59
CA GLY A 60 0.18 3.93 -11.01
C GLY A 60 -0.36 5.27 -10.54
N LEU A 61 -1.67 5.49 -10.67
CA LEU A 61 -2.31 6.71 -10.20
C LEU A 61 -2.25 6.82 -8.66
N MET A 62 -2.55 5.74 -7.95
CA MET A 62 -2.50 5.72 -6.49
C MET A 62 -1.06 5.91 -5.98
N PHE A 63 -0.09 5.27 -6.63
CA PHE A 63 1.33 5.42 -6.35
C PHE A 63 1.82 6.84 -6.60
N MET A 64 1.37 7.48 -7.69
CA MET A 64 1.67 8.88 -7.96
C MET A 64 1.08 9.79 -6.87
N GLY A 65 -0.17 9.56 -6.48
CA GLY A 65 -0.80 10.29 -5.37
C GLY A 65 -0.02 10.14 -4.07
N VAL A 66 0.31 8.91 -3.70
CA VAL A 66 1.16 8.58 -2.53
C VAL A 66 2.49 9.33 -2.62
N ILE A 67 3.22 9.28 -3.74
CA ILE A 67 4.53 9.94 -3.88
C ILE A 67 4.44 11.47 -3.82
N ILE A 68 3.39 12.06 -4.40
CA ILE A 68 3.19 13.51 -4.37
C ILE A 68 2.89 14.00 -2.96
N PHE A 69 2.10 13.24 -2.19
CA PHE A 69 1.71 13.63 -0.84
C PHE A 69 2.71 13.17 0.24
N LEU A 70 3.54 12.17 -0.03
CA LEU A 70 4.53 11.63 0.90
C LEU A 70 6.01 11.94 0.56
N PRO A 71 6.40 13.09 -0.03
CA PRO A 71 7.81 13.38 -0.27
C PRO A 71 8.56 13.66 1.05
N GLY A 72 7.89 14.18 2.08
CA GLY A 72 8.48 14.48 3.39
C GLY A 72 7.93 13.65 4.56
N GLY A 73 6.61 13.49 4.66
CA GLY A 73 5.94 13.00 5.87
C GLY A 73 6.23 11.55 6.27
N LEU A 74 6.33 10.59 5.33
CA LEU A 74 6.66 9.20 5.67
C LEU A 74 8.13 9.00 6.04
N VAL A 75 9.04 9.76 5.41
CA VAL A 75 10.47 9.70 5.73
C VAL A 75 10.69 10.19 7.15
N GLU A 76 10.02 11.28 7.51
CA GLU A 76 10.02 11.82 8.88
C GLU A 76 9.36 10.84 9.88
N LEU A 77 8.26 10.19 9.49
CA LEU A 77 7.60 9.15 10.30
C LEU A 77 8.51 7.94 10.54
N GLY A 78 9.16 7.43 9.48
CA GLY A 78 10.08 6.30 9.56
C GLY A 78 11.30 6.61 10.42
N GLN A 79 11.89 7.80 10.27
CA GLN A 79 13.00 8.26 11.11
C GLN A 79 12.58 8.44 12.57
N ARG A 80 11.38 8.96 12.83
CA ARG A 80 10.85 9.15 14.19
C ARG A 80 10.57 7.82 14.88
N ILE A 81 9.95 6.87 14.17
CA ILE A 81 9.72 5.50 14.66
C ILE A 81 11.06 4.79 14.91
N SER A 82 11.99 4.85 13.96
CA SER A 82 13.32 4.24 14.10
C SER A 82 14.08 4.77 15.33
N ARG A 83 14.03 6.07 15.60
CA ARG A 83 14.64 6.67 16.81
C ARG A 83 13.99 6.19 18.11
N SER A 84 12.66 6.08 18.15
CA SER A 84 11.96 5.51 19.31
C SER A 84 12.30 4.04 19.54
N PHE A 85 12.43 3.23 18.48
CA PHE A 85 12.81 1.82 18.60
C PHE A 85 14.30 1.61 18.90
N SER A 86 15.19 2.49 18.42
CA SER A 86 16.62 2.38 18.69
C SER A 86 16.97 2.74 20.15
N LYS A 87 16.17 3.57 20.81
CA LYS A 87 16.38 3.92 22.22
C LYS A 87 16.30 2.68 23.13
N ASN A 88 15.36 1.77 22.86
CA ASN A 88 15.21 0.51 23.59
C ASN A 88 16.36 -0.50 23.39
N LYS A 89 17.23 -0.33 22.39
CA LYS A 89 18.38 -1.22 22.20
C LYS A 89 19.60 -0.82 23.02
N ASN A 90 19.70 0.45 23.43
CA ASN A 90 20.83 0.93 24.22
C ASN A 90 20.70 0.57 25.70
N ASP A 91 19.48 0.47 26.24
CA ASP A 91 19.24 -0.01 27.61
C ASP A 91 19.63 -1.49 27.81
N ALA A 92 19.68 -2.29 26.73
CA ALA A 92 20.11 -3.69 26.78
C ALA A 92 21.63 -3.87 26.70
N ALA A 93 22.40 -2.83 26.34
CA ALA A 93 23.85 -2.90 26.20
C ALA A 93 24.61 -2.44 27.47
N GLU A 94 23.94 -1.77 28.41
CA GLU A 94 24.53 -1.28 29.67
C GLU A 94 24.52 -2.34 30.80
N HIS A 95 23.95 -3.53 30.55
CA HIS A 95 23.94 -4.64 31.51
C HIS A 95 24.98 -5.72 31.16
N LYS A 96 26.22 -5.33 30.86
CA LYS A 96 27.37 -6.23 30.97
C LYS A 96 27.97 -6.05 32.38
N PRO A 97 27.79 -6.99 33.32
CA PRO A 97 28.59 -6.95 34.54
C PRO A 97 30.06 -7.12 34.14
N ALA A 98 30.90 -6.24 34.68
CA ALA A 98 32.33 -6.40 34.62
C ALA A 98 32.71 -7.61 35.47
N GLU A 99 33.25 -8.65 34.81
CA GLU A 99 34.15 -9.66 35.39
C GLU A 99 35.39 -9.75 34.51
#